data_AF-A0A962T5I4-F1
#
_entry.id   AF-A0A962T5I4-F1
#
_cell.length_a   1.000
_cell.length_b   1.000
_cell.length_c   1.000
_cell.angle_alpha   90.00
_cell.angle_beta   90.00
_cell.angle_gamma   90.00
#
_symmetry.space_group_name_H-M   'P 1'
#
loop_
_entity.id
_entity.type
_entity.pdbx_description
1 polymer ?
#
loop_
_entity_poly.entity_id
_entity_poly.type
_entity_poly.pdbx_seq_one_letter_code
_entity_poly.pdbx_strand_id
1 'polypeptide(L)'
;MAIAKKPKLNPVPTADEGKIQALINKGGSVAVREEQAPAGLCRLQLRLDAELISRVDAVRKNRLVAPSRHAWLLEAIHEKLRREEGKDA
;
A
#
# COMPACT_ATOMS: atom_id res chain seq x y z
N MET A 1 -15.42 -70.72 29.44
CA MET A 1 -15.55 -69.31 29.02
C MET A 1 -14.20 -68.63 29.19
N ALA A 2 -13.64 -68.02 28.15
CA ALA A 2 -12.42 -67.22 28.28
C ALA A 2 -12.50 -66.03 27.30
N ILE A 3 -12.66 -64.83 27.85
CA ILE A 3 -12.72 -63.58 27.09
C ILE A 3 -11.36 -62.91 27.23
N ALA A 4 -10.60 -62.83 26.14
CA ALA A 4 -9.29 -62.19 26.13
C ALA A 4 -9.42 -60.68 26.38
N LYS A 5 -8.54 -60.15 27.24
CA LYS A 5 -8.50 -58.76 27.67
C LYS A 5 -8.22 -57.84 26.47
N LYS A 6 -9.03 -56.79 26.29
CA LYS A 6 -8.86 -55.82 25.19
C LYS A 6 -7.47 -55.14 25.26
N PRO A 7 -6.78 -54.93 24.13
CA PRO A 7 -5.47 -54.29 24.10
C PRO A 7 -5.60 -52.81 24.46
N LYS A 8 -4.62 -52.29 25.20
CA LYS A 8 -4.58 -50.88 25.60
C LYS A 8 -4.14 -50.03 24.40
N LEU A 9 -4.93 -49.02 24.06
CA LEU A 9 -4.57 -47.98 23.09
C LEU A 9 -3.46 -47.10 23.67
N ASN A 10 -2.35 -46.97 22.95
CA ASN A 10 -1.31 -46.00 23.29
C ASN A 10 -1.83 -44.58 23.05
N PRO A 11 -1.56 -43.62 23.96
CA PRO A 11 -1.97 -42.25 23.76
C PRO A 11 -1.23 -41.66 22.56
N VAL A 12 -2.00 -41.09 21.63
CA VAL A 12 -1.47 -40.34 20.48
C VAL A 12 -0.64 -39.18 21.03
N PRO A 13 0.61 -38.97 20.56
CA PRO A 13 1.42 -37.85 21.02
C PRO A 13 0.71 -36.55 20.65
N THR A 14 0.42 -35.73 21.68
CA THR A 14 -0.06 -34.36 21.54
C THR A 14 0.92 -33.64 20.63
N ALA A 15 0.44 -33.19 19.48
CA ALA A 15 1.29 -32.60 18.48
C ALA A 15 1.94 -31.32 19.04
N ASP A 16 3.26 -31.25 18.95
CA ASP A 16 4.07 -30.12 19.43
C ASP A 16 3.88 -28.95 18.45
N GLU A 17 3.00 -28.01 18.82
CA GLU A 17 2.62 -26.86 18.01
C GLU A 17 3.85 -26.04 17.56
N GLY A 18 4.92 -26.00 18.36
CA GLY A 18 6.16 -25.32 18.00
C GLY A 18 6.89 -25.97 16.83
N LYS A 19 6.91 -27.31 16.77
CA LYS A 19 7.48 -28.06 15.64
C LYS A 19 6.63 -27.95 14.39
N ILE A 20 5.31 -27.89 14.54
CA ILE A 20 4.38 -27.65 13.44
C ILE A 20 4.62 -26.25 12.85
N GLN A 21 4.71 -25.22 13.71
CA GLN A 21 4.95 -23.85 13.26
C GLN A 21 6.32 -23.71 12.58
N ALA A 22 7.36 -24.36 13.10
CA ALA A 22 8.67 -24.41 12.46
C ALA A 22 8.63 -25.10 11.09
N LEU A 23 7.82 -26.15 10.91
CA LEU A 23 7.63 -26.83 9.63
C LEU A 23 6.86 -25.96 8.64
N ILE A 24 5.80 -25.27 9.09
CA ILE A 24 5.01 -24.31 8.30
C ILE A 24 5.92 -23.19 7.79
N ASN A 25 6.75 -22.63 8.67
CA ASN A 25 7.66 -21.54 8.33
C ASN A 25 8.83 -22.00 7.45
N LYS A 26 9.19 -23.29 7.45
CA LYS A 26 10.24 -23.85 6.60
C LYS A 26 9.81 -24.03 5.13
N GLY A 27 8.50 -24.15 4.87
CA GLY A 27 7.93 -24.41 3.54
C GLY A 27 7.67 -23.17 2.67
N GLY A 28 7.87 -21.97 3.20
CA GLY A 28 7.62 -20.73 2.47
C GLY A 28 7.19 -19.62 3.41
N SER A 29 8.16 -18.99 4.07
CA SER A 29 7.96 -17.68 4.65
C SER A 29 7.52 -16.74 3.52
N VAL A 30 6.26 -16.30 3.57
CA VAL A 30 5.77 -15.22 2.71
C VAL A 30 6.65 -14.02 3.02
N ALA A 31 7.39 -13.54 2.02
CA ALA A 31 8.17 -12.32 2.17
C ALA A 31 7.22 -11.23 2.66
N VAL A 32 7.46 -10.71 3.87
CA VAL A 32 6.88 -9.45 4.29
C VAL A 32 7.37 -8.45 3.26
N ARG A 33 6.51 -8.11 2.28
CA ARG A 33 6.74 -6.97 1.42
C ARG A 33 6.71 -5.78 2.36
N GLU A 34 7.89 -5.32 2.77
CA GLU A 34 8.04 -3.90 3.04
C GLU A 34 7.43 -3.21 1.83
N GLU A 35 6.35 -2.45 2.06
CA GLU A 35 5.75 -1.61 1.05
C GLU A 35 6.82 -0.58 0.67
N GLN A 36 7.72 -0.97 -0.24
CA GLN A 36 8.58 -0.06 -0.94
C GLN A 36 7.65 0.95 -1.57
N ALA A 37 7.71 2.20 -1.07
CA ALA A 37 7.00 3.31 -1.67
C ALA A 37 7.19 3.20 -3.19
N PRO A 38 6.11 3.22 -3.99
CA PRO A 38 6.18 2.90 -5.40
C PRO A 38 7.22 3.82 -6.06
N ALA A 39 8.37 3.24 -6.41
CA ALA A 39 9.45 3.97 -7.03
C ALA A 39 9.07 4.23 -8.49
N GLY A 40 8.54 5.42 -8.80
CA GLY A 40 8.22 5.81 -10.16
C GLY A 40 7.17 6.91 -10.30
N LEU A 41 6.94 7.32 -11.55
CA LEU A 41 5.89 8.27 -11.91
C LEU A 41 4.53 7.57 -11.95
N CYS A 42 3.56 8.09 -11.19
CA CYS A 42 2.17 7.65 -11.25
C CYS A 42 1.36 8.55 -12.20
N ARG A 43 0.51 7.95 -13.03
CA ARG A 43 -0.44 8.67 -13.89
C ARG A 43 -1.81 8.64 -13.24
N LEU A 44 -2.46 9.81 -13.19
CA LEU A 44 -3.80 9.97 -12.64
C LEU A 44 -4.74 10.55 -13.69
N GLN A 45 -6.00 10.11 -13.66
CA GLN A 45 -7.09 10.67 -14.46
C GLN A 45 -8.05 11.40 -13.52
N LEU A 46 -8.36 12.66 -13.82
CA LEU A 46 -9.25 13.49 -13.00
C LEU A 46 -10.51 13.84 -13.79
N ARG A 47 -11.64 13.83 -13.10
CA ARG A 47 -12.89 14.43 -13.59
C ARG A 47 -12.97 15.82 -12.98
N LEU A 48 -12.90 16.84 -13.84
CA LEU A 48 -12.91 18.24 -13.44
C LEU A 48 -13.98 18.96 -14.26
N ASP A 49 -14.66 19.92 -13.64
CA ASP A 49 -15.62 20.75 -14.35
C ASP A 49 -14.93 21.57 -15.45
N ALA A 50 -15.61 21.76 -16.58
CA ALA A 50 -15.09 22.51 -17.71
C ALA A 50 -14.76 23.97 -17.34
N GLU A 51 -15.56 24.56 -16.44
CA GLU A 51 -15.33 25.90 -15.91
C GLU A 51 -14.02 25.96 -15.11
N LEU A 52 -13.74 24.95 -14.28
CA LEU A 52 -12.52 24.88 -13.49
C LEU A 52 -11.28 24.78 -14.38
N ILE A 53 -11.31 23.92 -15.40
CA ILE A 53 -10.22 23.83 -16.39
C ILE A 53 -10.01 25.17 -17.10
N SER A 54 -11.09 25.84 -17.50
CA SER A 54 -11.01 27.14 -18.19
C SER A 54 -10.37 28.21 -17.30
N ARG A 55 -10.71 28.22 -15.99
CA ARG A 55 -10.09 29.11 -15.01
C ARG A 55 -8.60 28.84 -14.84
N VAL A 56 -8.19 27.57 -14.75
CA VAL A 56 -6.78 27.17 -14.67
C VAL A 56 -6.01 27.65 -15.92
N ASP A 57 -6.57 27.44 -17.10
CA ASP A 57 -5.94 27.86 -18.36
C ASP A 57 -5.80 29.38 -18.48
N ALA A 58 -6.76 30.15 -17.96
CA ALA A 58 -6.68 31.60 -17.93
C ALA A 58 -5.57 32.09 -16.97
N VAL A 59 -5.54 31.61 -15.73
CA VAL A 59 -4.56 32.03 -14.72
C VAL A 59 -3.13 31.69 -15.13
N ARG A 60 -2.93 30.49 -15.69
CA ARG A 60 -1.62 30.01 -16.14
C ARG A 60 -1.02 30.88 -17.24
N LYS A 61 -1.84 31.43 -18.13
CA LYS A 61 -1.42 32.30 -19.24
C LYS A 61 -0.95 33.69 -18.78
N ASN A 62 -1.24 34.10 -17.54
CA ASN A 62 -0.80 35.39 -17.01
C ASN A 62 0.70 35.41 -16.67
N ARG A 63 1.38 34.25 -16.66
CA ARG A 63 2.84 34.18 -16.45
C ARG A 63 3.57 34.57 -17.72
N LEU A 64 4.73 35.23 -17.57
CA LEU A 64 5.59 35.69 -18.68
C LEU A 64 5.84 34.58 -19.71
N VAL A 65 6.10 33.36 -19.23
CA VAL A 65 6.07 32.14 -20.02
C VAL A 65 5.03 31.22 -19.41
N ALA A 66 3.96 30.95 -20.15
CA ALA A 66 2.88 30.09 -19.67
C ALA A 66 3.40 28.64 -19.51
N PRO A 67 3.44 28.09 -18.27
CA PRO A 67 3.90 26.71 -18.08
C PRO A 67 2.91 25.71 -18.68
N SER A 68 3.30 24.45 -18.83
CA SER A 68 2.36 23.39 -19.21
C SER A 68 1.28 23.22 -18.14
N ARG A 69 0.09 22.73 -18.53
CA ARG A 69 -0.99 22.44 -17.59
C ARG A 69 -0.54 21.50 -16.48
N HIS A 70 0.25 20.48 -16.86
CA HIS A 70 0.83 19.53 -15.92
C HIS A 70 1.77 20.19 -14.90
N ALA A 71 2.72 21.00 -15.36
CA ALA A 71 3.67 21.67 -14.47
C ALA A 71 2.96 22.63 -13.50
N TRP A 72 1.98 23.39 -14.00
CA TRP A 72 1.19 24.30 -13.17
C TRP A 72 0.40 23.55 -12.09
N LEU A 73 -0.23 22.41 -12.42
CA LEU A 73 -0.97 21.59 -11.46
C LEU A 73 -0.04 20.98 -10.40
N LEU A 74 1.14 20.51 -10.79
CA LEU A 74 2.13 19.99 -9.84
C LEU A 74 2.58 21.06 -8.85
N GLU A 75 2.87 22.26 -9.34
CA GLU A 75 3.25 23.39 -8.50
C GLU A 75 2.16 23.72 -7.47
N ALA A 76 0.90 23.78 -7.91
CA ALA A 76 -0.24 24.02 -7.04
C ALA A 76 -0.42 22.92 -5.97
N ILE A 77 -0.21 21.65 -6.35
CA ILE A 77 -0.26 20.52 -5.40
C ILE A 77 0.85 20.66 -4.36
N HIS A 78 2.08 20.93 -4.78
CA HIS A 78 3.21 21.12 -3.87
C HIS A 78 3.02 22.32 -2.93
N GLU A 79 2.51 23.43 -3.43
CA GLU A 79 2.18 24.62 -2.63
C GLU A 79 1.14 24.29 -1.56
N LYS A 80 0.09 23.54 -1.92
CA LYS A 80 -0.95 23.10 -0.98
C LYS A 80 -0.40 22.16 0.09
N LEU A 81 0.40 21.16 -0.31
CA LEU A 81 1.04 20.23 0.62
C LEU A 81 1.96 20.95 1.60
N ARG A 82 2.82 21.86 1.11
CA ARG A 82 3.73 22.63 1.96
C ARG A 82 3.00 23.42 3.05
N ARG A 83 1.89 24.07 2.67
CA ARG A 83 1.04 24.82 3.61
C ARG A 83 0.41 23.92 4.67
N GLU A 84 -0.06 22.74 4.31
CA GLU A 84 -0.72 21.82 5.25
C GLU A 84 0.26 21.04 6.12
N GLU A 85 1.47 20.76 5.61
CA GLU A 85 2.55 20.14 6.36
C GLU A 85 3.24 21.09 7.35
N GLY A 86 2.85 22.38 7.37
CA GLY A 86 3.43 23.37 8.29
C GLY A 86 4.89 23.70 7.98
N LYS A 87 5.38 23.41 6.76
CA LYS A 87 6.77 23.69 6.34
C LYS A 87 7.04 25.17 6.01
N ASP A 88 6.03 26.02 6.18
CA ASP A 88 6.13 27.48 6.01
C ASP A 88 6.04 28.23 7.38
N ALA A 89 6.16 27.51 8.51
CA ALA A 89 6.25 28.06 9.86
C ALA A 89 7.70 28.12 10.38
#